data_AF-A0A533UCU7-F1
#
_entry.id   AF-A0A533UCU7-F1
#
_cell.length_a   1.000
_cell.length_b   1.000
_cell.length_c   1.000
_cell.angle_alpha   90.00
_cell.angle_beta   90.00
_cell.angle_gamma   90.00
#
_symmetry.space_group_name_H-M   'P 1'
#
loop_
_entity.id
_entity.type
_entity.pdbx_description
1 polymer ?
#
loop_
_entity_poly.entity_id
_entity_poly.type
_entity_poly.pdbx_seq_one_letter_code
_entity_poly.pdbx_strand_id
1 'polypeptide(L)'
;MAFYNSSGGSSVFLGEENIGLGKIIYVNVYPIVTDIAESKVHAQQSYKILGEIPNLFALKLKTNDSVQPNIGDMKIDFKEMTGIGSVVINTTSVILPEDTTIRKLIIRDGHKDISIENVTKLDMDGYHNAVLYGNYVSLANGKGLYGNMLISNSTNISFKGNTAIDAITDNNNSYHFDNITNISILNDELVHVYARQPILNVHGNIVLKSPGGPQILSKVGAYSSELYVSGNVALTLFMSDSYSYGSNLFVDGSMERVPGLYDYDQIASLFQPFLLFDFNSYSPLLFPFLIIPFFISIIILTGKIIKHDNNYVNKPESHISTRESY
;
A
#
# COMPACT_ATOMS: atom_id res chain seq x y z
N MET A 1 -9.97 -0.79 -36.07
CA MET A 1 -10.14 -1.86 -35.08
C MET A 1 -8.89 -2.73 -35.07
N ALA A 2 -8.31 -2.99 -33.90
CA ALA A 2 -7.18 -3.90 -33.72
C ALA A 2 -7.59 -5.08 -32.83
N PHE A 3 -6.91 -6.21 -33.01
CA PHE A 3 -7.19 -7.46 -32.30
C PHE A 3 -6.01 -7.87 -31.41
N TYR A 4 -6.29 -8.45 -30.25
CA TYR A 4 -5.32 -9.07 -29.36
C TYR A 4 -5.35 -10.58 -29.58
N ASN A 5 -4.17 -11.15 -29.82
CA ASN A 5 -4.00 -12.59 -30.04
C ASN A 5 -3.27 -13.20 -28.83
N SER A 6 -3.89 -14.17 -28.16
CA SER A 6 -3.26 -14.99 -27.13
C SER A 6 -3.37 -16.48 -27.45
N SER A 7 -2.83 -17.32 -26.58
CA SER A 7 -3.00 -18.77 -26.65
C SER A 7 -4.47 -19.23 -26.62
N GLY A 8 -5.38 -18.39 -26.13
CA GLY A 8 -6.83 -18.66 -26.07
C GLY A 8 -7.64 -18.17 -27.27
N GLY A 9 -7.05 -17.48 -28.24
CA GLY A 9 -7.72 -16.98 -29.45
C GLY A 9 -7.50 -15.49 -29.73
N SER A 10 -8.26 -14.95 -30.70
CA SER A 10 -8.23 -13.54 -31.11
C SER A 10 -9.46 -12.80 -30.60
N SER A 11 -9.28 -11.61 -30.01
CA SER A 11 -10.38 -10.79 -29.50
C SER A 11 -10.22 -9.32 -29.90
N VAL A 12 -11.32 -8.60 -30.08
CA VAL A 12 -11.26 -7.15 -30.36
C VAL A 12 -10.61 -6.47 -29.18
N PHE A 13 -9.51 -5.76 -29.45
CA PHE A 13 -8.65 -5.14 -28.46
C PHE A 13 -8.79 -3.62 -28.45
N LEU A 14 -8.85 -3.01 -29.63
CA LEU A 14 -8.89 -1.56 -29.77
C LEU A 14 -9.90 -1.13 -30.83
N GLY A 15 -10.81 -0.24 -30.43
CA GLY A 15 -11.73 0.47 -31.31
C GLY A 15 -11.47 1.97 -31.21
N GLU A 16 -11.51 2.67 -32.34
CA GLU A 16 -11.39 4.13 -32.38
C GLU A 16 -12.53 4.65 -33.25
N GLU A 17 -13.25 5.65 -32.74
CA GLU A 17 -14.33 6.32 -33.46
C GLU A 17 -14.27 7.83 -33.19
N ASN A 18 -14.38 8.63 -34.25
CA ASN A 18 -14.44 10.09 -34.14
C ASN A 18 -15.91 10.51 -33.99
N ILE A 19 -16.25 11.23 -32.92
CA ILE A 19 -17.60 11.74 -32.66
C ILE A 19 -17.54 13.26 -32.54
N GLY A 20 -17.98 13.96 -33.58
CA GLY A 20 -17.90 15.43 -33.66
C GLY A 20 -16.46 15.92 -33.64
N LEU A 21 -16.13 16.80 -32.69
CA LEU A 21 -14.76 17.28 -32.43
C LEU A 21 -13.97 16.36 -31.48
N GLY A 22 -14.60 15.31 -30.94
CA GLY A 22 -14.02 14.39 -29.99
C GLY A 22 -13.63 13.05 -30.61
N LYS A 23 -12.81 12.30 -29.87
CA LYS A 23 -12.38 10.94 -30.23
C LYS A 23 -12.72 9.99 -29.08
N ILE A 24 -13.41 8.90 -29.38
CA ILE A 24 -13.62 7.80 -28.45
C ILE A 24 -12.64 6.68 -28.80
N ILE A 25 -11.90 6.24 -27.79
CA ILE A 25 -11.02 5.07 -27.88
C ILE A 25 -11.56 4.02 -26.91
N TYR A 26 -12.00 2.90 -27.46
CA TYR A 26 -12.37 1.71 -26.70
C TYR A 26 -11.16 0.78 -26.60
N VAL A 27 -10.85 0.31 -25.40
CA VAL A 27 -9.78 -0.67 -25.16
C VAL A 27 -10.34 -1.82 -24.33
N ASN A 28 -10.30 -3.03 -24.89
CA ASN A 28 -10.68 -4.24 -24.19
C ASN A 28 -9.46 -4.85 -23.49
N VAL A 29 -9.35 -4.65 -22.18
CA VAL A 29 -8.24 -5.17 -21.38
C VAL A 29 -8.43 -6.59 -20.90
N TYR A 30 -9.65 -7.14 -20.98
CA TYR A 30 -9.97 -8.49 -20.51
C TYR A 30 -9.00 -9.57 -20.98
N PRO A 31 -8.70 -9.72 -22.29
CA PRO A 31 -7.83 -10.79 -22.76
C PRO A 31 -6.37 -10.64 -22.30
N ILE A 32 -5.90 -9.42 -22.05
CA ILE A 32 -4.57 -9.15 -21.49
C ILE A 32 -4.52 -9.59 -20.03
N VAL A 33 -5.56 -9.24 -19.25
CA VAL A 33 -5.67 -9.62 -17.83
C VAL A 33 -5.78 -11.14 -17.68
N THR A 34 -6.58 -11.79 -18.53
CA THR A 34 -6.72 -13.26 -18.54
C THR A 34 -5.39 -13.94 -18.86
N ASP A 35 -4.65 -13.46 -19.87
CA ASP A 35 -3.37 -14.04 -20.26
C ASP A 35 -2.29 -13.88 -19.16
N ILE A 36 -2.29 -12.76 -18.43
CA ILE A 36 -1.47 -12.56 -17.23
C ILE A 36 -1.79 -13.59 -16.14
N ALA A 37 -3.08 -13.87 -15.93
CA ALA A 37 -3.54 -14.80 -14.89
C ALA A 37 -3.22 -16.27 -15.24
N GLU A 38 -3.27 -16.63 -16.52
CA GLU A 38 -3.18 -18.02 -16.97
C GLU A 38 -1.76 -18.46 -17.37
N SER A 39 -0.87 -17.54 -17.75
CA SER A 39 0.46 -17.87 -18.27
C SER A 39 1.58 -17.03 -17.68
N LYS A 40 2.41 -17.64 -16.81
CA LYS A 40 3.62 -16.99 -16.26
C LYS A 40 4.64 -16.56 -17.31
N VAL A 41 4.68 -17.26 -18.46
CA VAL A 41 5.62 -16.98 -19.55
C VAL A 41 5.17 -15.79 -20.38
N HIS A 42 3.85 -15.63 -20.58
CA HIS A 42 3.28 -14.54 -21.38
C HIS A 42 2.97 -13.29 -20.55
N ALA A 43 2.80 -13.45 -19.23
CA ALA A 43 2.52 -12.35 -18.31
C ALA A 43 3.45 -11.15 -18.51
N GLN A 44 4.75 -11.36 -18.74
CA GLN A 44 5.69 -10.25 -18.96
C GLN A 44 5.42 -9.44 -20.23
N GLN A 45 5.05 -10.10 -21.32
CA GLN A 45 4.67 -9.42 -22.56
C GLN A 45 3.32 -8.72 -22.39
N SER A 46 2.38 -9.36 -21.71
CA SER A 46 1.03 -8.84 -21.48
C SER A 46 1.01 -7.64 -20.53
N TYR A 47 1.86 -7.62 -19.50
CA TYR A 47 2.10 -6.44 -18.67
C TYR A 47 2.70 -5.28 -19.46
N LYS A 48 3.60 -5.56 -20.40
CA LYS A 48 4.15 -4.51 -21.28
C LYS A 48 3.04 -3.88 -22.13
N ILE A 49 2.20 -4.71 -22.75
CA ILE A 49 1.05 -4.22 -23.55
C ILE A 49 0.09 -3.40 -22.69
N LEU A 50 -0.23 -3.85 -21.47
CA LEU A 50 -1.05 -3.10 -20.52
C LEU A 50 -0.45 -1.73 -20.18
N GLY A 51 0.87 -1.67 -20.02
CA GLY A 51 1.62 -0.44 -19.77
C GLY A 51 1.54 0.56 -20.92
N GLU A 52 1.41 0.11 -22.17
CA GLU A 52 1.31 0.98 -23.35
C GLU A 52 -0.09 1.61 -23.54
N ILE A 53 -1.13 1.08 -22.89
CA ILE A 53 -2.51 1.55 -23.08
C ILE A 53 -2.70 3.05 -22.80
N PRO A 54 -2.13 3.65 -21.73
CA PRO A 54 -2.18 5.09 -21.50
C PRO A 54 -1.69 5.94 -22.68
N ASN A 55 -0.68 5.46 -23.43
CA ASN A 55 -0.13 6.19 -24.59
C ASN A 55 -1.18 6.41 -25.69
N LEU A 56 -2.17 5.52 -25.80
CA LEU A 56 -3.30 5.66 -26.75
C LEU A 56 -4.14 6.91 -26.47
N PHE A 57 -4.20 7.33 -25.22
CA PHE A 57 -4.97 8.48 -24.76
C PHE A 57 -4.10 9.75 -24.64
N ALA A 58 -2.88 9.73 -25.19
CA ALA A 58 -1.85 10.76 -24.98
C ALA A 58 -1.56 11.02 -23.49
N LEU A 59 -1.91 10.07 -22.62
CA LEU A 59 -1.51 10.09 -21.23
C LEU A 59 -0.06 9.60 -21.19
N LYS A 60 0.88 10.54 -21.08
CA LYS A 60 2.32 10.26 -20.93
C LYS A 60 2.63 9.70 -19.53
N LEU A 61 1.94 8.64 -19.13
CA LEU A 61 2.21 7.96 -17.88
C LEU A 61 3.49 7.15 -18.05
N LYS A 62 4.45 7.33 -17.14
CA LYS A 62 5.67 6.52 -17.17
C LYS A 62 5.33 5.04 -17.06
N THR A 63 5.67 4.28 -18.09
CA THR A 63 5.75 2.83 -18.06
C THR A 63 7.03 2.48 -17.31
N ASN A 64 6.90 1.87 -16.14
CA ASN A 64 8.06 1.38 -15.44
C ASN A 64 8.32 -0.06 -15.91
N ASP A 65 9.46 -0.30 -16.57
CA ASP A 65 9.87 -1.61 -17.07
C ASP A 65 10.14 -2.64 -15.95
N SER A 66 10.15 -2.22 -14.68
CA SER A 66 10.90 -2.92 -13.64
C SER A 66 10.14 -3.39 -12.40
N VAL A 67 8.82 -3.23 -12.31
CA VAL A 67 8.09 -3.79 -11.15
C VAL A 67 6.77 -4.40 -11.58
N GLN A 68 6.83 -5.67 -11.98
CA GLN A 68 5.68 -6.55 -11.75
C GLN A 68 5.63 -6.78 -10.24
N PRO A 69 4.57 -6.34 -9.53
CA PRO A 69 4.34 -6.86 -8.20
C PRO A 69 4.05 -8.34 -8.39
N ASN A 70 5.00 -9.20 -8.04
CA ASN A 70 4.70 -10.61 -7.90
C ASN A 70 3.60 -10.67 -6.84
N ILE A 71 2.44 -11.25 -7.16
CA ILE A 71 1.31 -11.32 -6.21
C ILE A 71 1.76 -12.00 -4.90
N GLY A 72 2.76 -12.90 -4.97
CA GLY A 72 3.39 -13.51 -3.80
C GLY A 72 4.20 -12.56 -2.90
N ASP A 73 4.52 -11.36 -3.36
CA ASP A 73 5.21 -10.32 -2.57
C ASP A 73 4.24 -9.46 -1.76
N MET A 74 2.93 -9.55 -2.02
CA MET A 74 1.90 -8.87 -1.22
C MET A 74 1.82 -9.55 0.15
N LYS A 75 2.31 -8.85 1.17
CA LYS A 75 2.48 -9.41 2.52
C LYS A 75 1.67 -8.67 3.59
N ILE A 76 1.17 -7.50 3.24
CA ILE A 76 0.32 -6.67 4.10
C ILE A 76 -0.79 -6.06 3.27
N ASP A 77 -1.97 -6.01 3.85
CA ASP A 77 -3.10 -5.22 3.38
C ASP A 77 -3.65 -4.36 4.52
N PHE A 78 -4.26 -3.22 4.19
CA PHE A 78 -4.95 -2.37 5.16
C PHE A 78 -5.91 -1.42 4.43
N LYS A 79 -6.95 -0.96 5.12
CA LYS A 79 -7.94 -0.05 4.53
C LYS A 79 -7.45 1.40 4.51
N GLU A 80 -6.95 1.86 5.66
CA GLU A 80 -6.51 3.24 5.86
C GLU A 80 -5.21 3.26 6.67
N MET A 81 -4.37 4.26 6.41
CA MET A 81 -3.18 4.54 7.20
C MET A 81 -3.17 6.01 7.59
N THR A 82 -2.74 6.31 8.80
CA THR A 82 -2.36 7.67 9.22
C THR A 82 -1.01 7.59 9.90
N GLY A 83 -0.10 8.50 9.58
CA GLY A 83 1.25 8.60 10.13
C GLY A 83 1.55 10.03 10.57
N ILE A 84 2.08 10.17 11.79
CA ILE A 84 2.48 11.44 12.40
C ILE A 84 3.92 11.29 12.89
N GLY A 85 4.81 12.23 12.55
CA GLY A 85 6.22 12.16 12.93
C GLY A 85 7.10 12.83 11.89
N SER A 86 8.26 12.24 11.57
CA SER A 86 9.00 12.58 10.36
C SER A 86 8.58 11.61 9.25
N VAL A 87 8.05 12.15 8.16
CA VAL A 87 7.52 11.38 7.04
C VAL A 87 8.35 11.63 5.78
N VAL A 88 8.84 10.56 5.18
CA VAL A 88 9.56 10.57 3.91
C VAL A 88 8.89 9.60 2.95
N ILE A 89 8.39 10.11 1.83
CA ILE A 89 7.67 9.33 0.81
C ILE A 89 8.51 9.33 -0.45
N ASN A 90 8.93 8.15 -0.89
CA ASN A 90 9.68 7.98 -2.13
C ASN A 90 8.76 7.37 -3.19
N THR A 91 8.69 7.98 -4.38
CA THR A 91 7.79 7.57 -5.45
C THR A 91 8.34 7.90 -6.83
N THR A 92 7.93 7.13 -7.84
CA THR A 92 8.27 7.37 -9.25
C THR A 92 7.39 8.42 -9.92
N SER A 93 6.25 8.79 -9.31
CA SER A 93 5.33 9.80 -9.85
C SER A 93 4.48 10.41 -8.74
N VAL A 94 4.39 11.74 -8.76
CA VAL A 94 3.52 12.56 -7.93
C VAL A 94 2.57 13.31 -8.87
N ILE A 95 1.28 13.26 -8.57
CA ILE A 95 0.24 14.00 -9.28
C ILE A 95 -0.53 14.80 -8.25
N LEU A 96 -0.71 16.09 -8.50
CA LEU A 96 -1.67 16.89 -7.75
C LEU A 96 -3.03 16.82 -8.45
N PRO A 97 -4.09 16.38 -7.76
CA PRO A 97 -5.45 16.41 -8.28
C PRO A 97 -5.86 17.81 -8.78
N GLU A 98 -6.74 17.88 -9.77
CA GLU A 98 -7.18 19.17 -10.35
C GLU A 98 -7.93 20.08 -9.36
N ASP A 99 -8.52 19.51 -8.31
CA ASP A 99 -9.18 20.22 -7.22
C ASP A 99 -8.21 20.70 -6.13
N THR A 100 -6.92 20.36 -6.23
CA THR A 100 -5.90 20.80 -5.28
C THR A 100 -5.42 22.21 -5.63
N THR A 101 -5.69 23.16 -4.72
CA THR A 101 -5.13 24.50 -4.80
C THR A 101 -3.89 24.62 -3.92
N ILE A 102 -2.86 25.27 -4.44
CA ILE A 102 -1.62 25.57 -3.73
C ILE A 102 -1.59 27.06 -3.42
N ARG A 103 -1.68 27.44 -2.15
CA ARG A 103 -1.60 28.83 -1.69
C ARG A 103 -0.25 29.45 -2.07
N LYS A 104 0.84 28.72 -1.88
CA LYS A 104 2.19 29.19 -2.22
C LYS A 104 3.12 28.06 -2.65
N LEU A 105 3.64 28.17 -3.86
CA LEU A 105 4.67 27.32 -4.44
C LEU A 105 6.00 28.07 -4.42
N ILE A 106 7.05 27.45 -3.88
CA ILE A 106 8.40 27.98 -3.89
C ILE A 106 9.27 27.07 -4.75
N ILE A 107 9.84 27.63 -5.81
CA ILE A 107 10.77 26.95 -6.72
C ILE A 107 12.18 27.42 -6.38
N ARG A 108 13.07 26.46 -6.10
CA ARG A 108 14.48 26.73 -5.81
C ARG A 108 15.30 26.48 -7.07
N ASP A 109 15.50 27.54 -7.84
CA ASP A 109 16.34 27.52 -9.02
C ASP A 109 17.68 28.17 -8.68
N GLY A 110 18.68 27.34 -8.29
CA GLY A 110 20.15 27.53 -8.12
C GLY A 110 20.72 28.85 -7.57
N HIS A 111 20.14 29.98 -7.95
CA HIS A 111 20.52 31.34 -7.67
C HIS A 111 19.42 32.16 -6.96
N LYS A 112 18.15 31.70 -6.96
CA LYS A 112 17.04 32.41 -6.31
C LYS A 112 15.85 31.50 -5.99
N ASP A 113 15.18 31.81 -4.88
CA ASP A 113 13.86 31.27 -4.57
C ASP A 113 12.79 32.10 -5.30
N ILE A 114 12.03 31.46 -6.18
CA ILE A 114 10.90 32.06 -6.88
C ILE A 114 9.62 31.60 -6.19
N SER A 115 8.79 32.55 -5.78
CA SER A 115 7.53 32.28 -5.11
C SER A 115 6.36 32.61 -6.03
N ILE A 116 5.44 31.66 -6.15
CA ILE A 116 4.20 31.79 -6.93
C ILE A 116 3.04 31.54 -5.97
N GLU A 117 2.08 32.45 -5.95
CA GLU A 117 0.89 32.35 -5.08
C GLU A 117 -0.31 31.86 -5.88
N ASN A 118 -1.25 31.21 -5.18
CA ASN A 118 -2.52 30.71 -5.70
C ASN A 118 -2.39 29.87 -6.98
N VAL A 119 -1.53 28.85 -6.95
CA VAL A 119 -1.34 27.90 -8.04
C VAL A 119 -2.53 26.93 -8.06
N THR A 120 -3.25 26.87 -9.18
CA THR A 120 -4.42 26.02 -9.42
C THR A 120 -4.09 24.78 -10.24
N LYS A 121 -2.98 24.79 -10.99
CA LYS A 121 -2.45 23.60 -11.67
C LYS A 121 -0.95 23.53 -11.53
N LEU A 122 -0.43 22.35 -11.26
CA LEU A 122 0.99 22.07 -11.18
C LEU A 122 1.28 20.76 -11.90
N ASP A 123 1.98 20.85 -13.02
CA ASP A 123 2.51 19.69 -13.74
C ASP A 123 4.02 19.58 -13.48
N MET A 124 4.48 18.34 -13.36
CA MET A 124 5.85 18.00 -13.04
C MET A 124 6.25 16.84 -13.95
N ASP A 125 7.24 17.05 -14.81
CA ASP A 125 7.72 16.03 -15.75
C ASP A 125 9.25 15.95 -15.77
N GLY A 126 9.82 14.90 -16.37
CA GLY A 126 11.26 14.74 -16.55
C GLY A 126 12.01 14.09 -15.38
N TYR A 127 11.44 14.06 -14.16
CA TYR A 127 12.07 13.42 -13.00
C TYR A 127 11.93 11.89 -13.00
N HIS A 128 12.97 11.15 -12.61
CA HIS A 128 12.89 9.68 -12.49
C HIS A 128 12.21 9.26 -11.18
N ASN A 129 12.42 10.06 -10.13
CA ASN A 129 11.97 9.75 -8.80
C ASN A 129 11.77 11.06 -8.01
N ALA A 130 10.74 11.10 -7.18
CA ALA A 130 10.44 12.19 -6.28
C ALA A 130 10.49 11.71 -4.83
N VAL A 131 10.94 12.59 -3.94
CA VAL A 131 10.95 12.37 -2.49
C VAL A 131 10.19 13.51 -1.83
N LEU A 132 9.07 13.19 -1.20
CA LEU A 132 8.24 14.14 -0.47
C LEU A 132 8.61 14.06 1.01
N TYR A 133 8.79 15.21 1.62
CA TYR A 133 9.08 15.35 3.04
C TYR A 133 7.92 16.04 3.74
N GLY A 134 7.55 15.53 4.90
CA GLY A 134 6.50 16.11 5.74
C GLY A 134 6.56 15.58 7.16
N ASN A 135 5.55 15.93 7.94
CA ASN A 135 5.33 15.45 9.30
C ASN A 135 4.01 14.70 9.51
N TYR A 136 3.19 14.61 8.47
CA TYR A 136 1.90 13.97 8.45
C TYR A 136 1.68 13.29 7.11
N VAL A 137 1.09 12.10 7.14
CA VAL A 137 0.53 11.45 5.96
C VAL A 137 -0.72 10.67 6.35
N SER A 138 -1.76 10.75 5.54
CA SER A 138 -2.84 9.78 5.56
C SER A 138 -3.03 9.18 4.19
N LEU A 139 -3.35 7.89 4.14
CA LEU A 139 -3.59 7.15 2.91
C LEU A 139 -4.88 6.35 3.02
N ALA A 140 -5.77 6.54 2.05
CA ALA A 140 -7.05 5.86 1.96
C ALA A 140 -7.61 5.98 0.54
N ASN A 141 -8.46 5.03 0.11
CA ASN A 141 -9.21 5.13 -1.14
C ASN A 141 -8.32 5.45 -2.36
N GLY A 142 -7.32 4.60 -2.60
CA GLY A 142 -6.37 4.76 -3.70
C GLY A 142 -6.98 4.67 -5.09
N LYS A 143 -6.14 4.79 -6.12
CA LYS A 143 -6.51 4.76 -7.54
C LYS A 143 -5.63 3.76 -8.28
N GLY A 144 -5.78 2.47 -7.98
CA GLY A 144 -5.04 1.38 -8.60
C GLY A 144 -3.57 1.41 -8.19
N LEU A 145 -2.66 1.81 -9.09
CA LEU A 145 -1.22 1.89 -8.81
C LEU A 145 -0.81 3.15 -8.01
N TYR A 146 -1.76 4.05 -7.77
CA TYR A 146 -1.54 5.29 -7.05
C TYR A 146 -2.16 5.23 -5.65
N GLY A 147 -1.34 5.51 -4.64
CA GLY A 147 -1.82 5.82 -3.30
C GLY A 147 -2.45 7.21 -3.30
N ASN A 148 -3.65 7.31 -2.77
CA ASN A 148 -4.34 8.58 -2.55
C ASN A 148 -3.97 9.09 -1.15
N MET A 149 -3.24 10.20 -1.10
CA MET A 149 -2.58 10.69 0.10
C MET A 149 -2.95 12.13 0.42
N LEU A 150 -3.17 12.41 1.71
CA LEU A 150 -3.07 13.76 2.25
C LEU A 150 -1.75 13.86 3.00
N ILE A 151 -0.94 14.85 2.69
CA ILE A 151 0.35 15.09 3.34
C ILE A 151 0.35 16.46 4.01
N SER A 152 1.37 16.71 4.83
CA SER A 152 1.57 17.99 5.51
C SER A 152 1.30 19.21 4.65
N ASN A 153 0.66 20.21 5.26
CA ASN A 153 0.40 21.51 4.65
C ASN A 153 1.69 22.27 4.27
N SER A 154 2.82 21.93 4.88
CA SER A 154 4.16 22.31 4.44
C SER A 154 4.91 21.06 4.00
N THR A 155 5.17 20.94 2.70
CA THR A 155 5.91 19.80 2.15
C THR A 155 7.00 20.27 1.18
N ASN A 156 8.14 19.57 1.22
CA ASN A 156 9.21 19.72 0.25
C ASN A 156 9.20 18.52 -0.68
N ILE A 157 9.31 18.76 -1.98
CA ILE A 157 9.45 17.71 -2.98
C ILE A 157 10.83 17.86 -3.62
N SER A 158 11.63 16.80 -3.51
CA SER A 158 12.95 16.71 -4.12
C SER A 158 12.91 15.73 -5.29
N PHE A 159 13.48 16.12 -6.41
CA PHE A 159 13.46 15.35 -7.65
C PHE A 159 14.84 14.82 -7.99
N LYS A 160 14.88 13.58 -8.51
CA LYS A 160 16.06 12.99 -9.14
C LYS A 160 15.94 13.08 -10.66
N GLY A 161 16.69 13.99 -11.27
CA GLY A 161 16.72 14.23 -12.72
C GLY A 161 16.47 15.70 -13.06
N ASN A 162 16.35 15.98 -14.36
CA ASN A 162 16.05 17.32 -14.86
C ASN A 162 14.53 17.47 -14.94
N THR A 163 13.94 18.07 -13.89
CA THR A 163 12.49 18.25 -13.80
C THR A 163 12.06 19.51 -14.51
N ALA A 164 11.06 19.40 -15.37
CA ALA A 164 10.30 20.54 -15.87
C ALA A 164 9.08 20.75 -14.96
N ILE A 165 8.78 22.01 -14.63
CA ILE A 165 7.63 22.39 -13.80
C ILE A 165 6.81 23.43 -14.56
N ASP A 166 5.56 23.10 -14.79
CA ASP A 166 4.56 24.00 -15.35
C ASP A 166 3.52 24.33 -14.26
N ALA A 167 3.36 25.61 -13.96
CA ALA A 167 2.42 26.08 -12.94
C ALA A 167 1.45 27.12 -13.52
N ILE A 168 0.16 26.98 -13.23
CA ILE A 168 -0.89 27.93 -13.60
C ILE A 168 -1.53 28.48 -12.33
N THR A 169 -1.70 29.80 -12.24
CA THR A 169 -2.36 30.46 -11.11
C THR A 169 -3.86 30.63 -11.31
N ASP A 170 -4.57 31.01 -10.25
CA ASP A 170 -5.99 31.42 -10.28
C ASP A 170 -6.29 32.53 -11.31
N ASN A 171 -5.34 33.46 -11.49
CA ASN A 171 -5.39 34.53 -12.47
C ASN A 171 -4.96 34.09 -13.89
N ASN A 172 -4.82 32.78 -14.13
CA ASN A 172 -4.44 32.17 -15.39
C ASN A 172 -3.04 32.58 -15.91
N ASN A 173 -2.15 33.01 -15.00
CA ASN A 173 -0.74 33.21 -15.33
C ASN A 173 -0.05 31.86 -15.41
N SER A 174 0.72 31.63 -16.47
CA SER A 174 1.49 30.41 -16.66
C SER A 174 2.97 30.66 -16.43
N TYR A 175 3.62 29.74 -15.71
CA TYR A 175 5.04 29.74 -15.42
C TYR A 175 5.64 28.40 -15.82
N HIS A 176 6.82 28.45 -16.45
CA HIS A 176 7.57 27.28 -16.85
C HIS A 176 8.99 27.35 -16.30
N PHE A 177 9.47 26.25 -15.74
CA PHE A 177 10.81 26.13 -15.18
C PHE A 177 11.45 24.81 -15.59
N ASP A 178 12.71 24.87 -16.01
CA ASP A 178 13.51 23.71 -16.38
C ASP A 178 14.55 23.37 -15.31
N ASN A 179 14.99 22.11 -15.30
CA ASN A 179 16.07 21.61 -14.44
C ASN A 179 15.86 21.83 -12.94
N ILE A 180 14.61 21.77 -12.49
CA ILE A 180 14.27 21.93 -11.08
C ILE A 180 14.61 20.67 -10.28
N THR A 181 15.29 20.86 -9.16
CA THR A 181 15.66 19.77 -8.25
C THR A 181 14.80 19.74 -7.00
N ASN A 182 14.24 20.89 -6.58
CA ASN A 182 13.45 20.98 -5.37
C ASN A 182 12.36 22.05 -5.47
N ILE A 183 11.18 21.73 -4.91
CA ILE A 183 10.11 22.70 -4.66
C ILE A 183 9.61 22.59 -3.22
N SER A 184 8.95 23.64 -2.76
CA SER A 184 8.18 23.63 -1.51
C SER A 184 6.75 24.05 -1.78
N ILE A 185 5.80 23.32 -1.22
CA ILE A 185 4.38 23.64 -1.23
C ILE A 185 4.00 24.08 0.19
N LEU A 186 3.37 25.24 0.30
CA LEU A 186 2.88 25.80 1.55
C LEU A 186 1.39 26.12 1.41
N ASN A 187 0.56 25.37 2.12
CA ASN A 187 -0.89 25.48 2.19
C ASN A 187 -1.37 25.75 3.61
N ASP A 188 -2.64 26.17 3.74
CA ASP A 188 -3.33 26.23 5.02
C ASP A 188 -3.74 24.81 5.46
N GLU A 189 -4.29 24.05 4.53
CA GLU A 189 -4.75 22.67 4.71
C GLU A 189 -3.73 21.64 4.21
N LEU A 190 -3.98 20.37 4.53
CA LEU A 190 -3.17 19.25 4.04
C LEU A 190 -3.14 19.25 2.51
N VAL A 191 -1.99 18.88 1.94
CA VAL A 191 -1.82 18.82 0.48
C VAL A 191 -2.30 17.45 0.01
N HIS A 192 -3.22 17.44 -0.95
CA HIS A 192 -3.69 16.22 -1.60
C HIS A 192 -2.77 15.84 -2.76
N VAL A 193 -2.30 14.59 -2.77
CA VAL A 193 -1.41 14.05 -3.80
C VAL A 193 -1.75 12.60 -4.11
N TYR A 194 -1.62 12.23 -5.38
CA TYR A 194 -1.52 10.84 -5.81
C TYR A 194 -0.05 10.47 -5.99
N ALA A 195 0.40 9.42 -5.32
CA ALA A 195 1.77 8.92 -5.42
C ALA A 195 1.78 7.50 -5.99
N ARG A 196 2.59 7.25 -7.04
CA ARG A 196 2.69 5.92 -7.65
C ARG A 196 3.58 4.99 -6.84
N GLN A 197 3.06 3.81 -6.46
CA GLN A 197 3.79 2.77 -5.73
C GLN A 197 4.75 3.32 -4.63
N PRO A 198 4.23 4.12 -3.69
CA PRO A 198 5.08 4.88 -2.78
C PRO A 198 5.74 3.98 -1.74
N ILE A 199 6.99 4.30 -1.41
CA ILE A 199 7.72 3.76 -0.26
C ILE A 199 7.63 4.82 0.84
N LEU A 200 6.87 4.50 1.88
CA LEU A 200 6.70 5.35 3.06
C LEU A 200 7.73 4.97 4.12
N ASN A 201 8.44 5.97 4.63
CA ASN A 201 9.26 5.86 5.82
C ASN A 201 8.73 6.87 6.83
N VAL A 202 8.32 6.39 8.00
CA VAL A 202 7.77 7.22 9.07
C VAL A 202 8.56 6.95 10.33
N HIS A 203 9.18 7.99 10.88
CA HIS A 203 9.73 7.99 12.22
C HIS A 203 8.72 8.68 13.15
N GLY A 204 7.94 7.90 13.88
CA GLY A 204 6.86 8.41 14.73
C GLY A 204 5.77 7.38 14.96
N ASN A 205 4.52 7.82 14.92
CA ASN A 205 3.35 6.98 15.18
C ASN A 205 2.55 6.75 13.91
N ILE A 206 2.14 5.50 13.68
CA ILE A 206 1.25 5.09 12.61
C ILE A 206 0.04 4.38 13.18
N VAL A 207 -1.11 4.63 12.57
CA VAL A 207 -2.33 3.85 12.77
C VAL A 207 -2.71 3.22 11.45
N LEU A 208 -2.82 1.90 11.42
CA LEU A 208 -3.37 1.13 10.30
C LEU A 208 -4.77 0.66 10.67
N LYS A 209 -5.76 0.91 9.82
CA LYS A 209 -7.12 0.38 9.99
C LYS A 209 -7.36 -0.86 9.14
N SER A 210 -8.03 -1.84 9.73
CA SER A 210 -8.24 -3.18 9.21
C SER A 210 -6.95 -3.81 8.65
N PRO A 211 -5.84 -3.83 9.40
CA PRO A 211 -4.59 -4.43 8.93
C PRO A 211 -4.72 -5.96 8.79
N GLY A 212 -4.26 -6.45 7.65
CA GLY A 212 -4.30 -7.85 7.23
C GLY A 212 -2.97 -8.32 6.62
N GLY A 213 -2.96 -9.58 6.20
CA GLY A 213 -1.85 -10.20 5.48
C GLY A 213 -0.85 -10.96 6.37
N PRO A 214 -0.02 -11.81 5.75
CA PRO A 214 0.88 -12.73 6.45
C PRO A 214 1.94 -12.02 7.30
N GLN A 215 2.43 -10.83 6.92
CA GLN A 215 3.39 -10.08 7.74
C GLN A 215 2.75 -9.57 9.03
N ILE A 216 1.51 -9.05 8.97
CA ILE A 216 0.77 -8.65 10.16
C ILE A 216 0.55 -9.88 11.05
N LEU A 217 0.01 -10.96 10.51
CA LEU A 217 -0.21 -12.19 11.27
C LEU A 217 1.08 -12.70 11.94
N SER A 218 2.22 -12.67 11.25
CA SER A 218 3.51 -13.12 11.80
C SER A 218 4.06 -12.20 12.90
N LYS A 219 3.81 -10.90 12.83
CA LYS A 219 4.36 -9.91 13.77
C LYS A 219 3.52 -9.78 15.03
N VAL A 220 2.21 -9.86 14.88
CA VAL A 220 1.29 -9.52 15.95
C VAL A 220 0.38 -10.70 16.36
N GLY A 221 0.12 -11.68 15.48
CA GLY A 221 -0.49 -12.98 15.85
C GLY A 221 -1.98 -13.16 15.53
N ALA A 222 -2.66 -12.13 15.02
CA ALA A 222 -4.10 -12.15 14.64
C ALA A 222 -4.45 -10.92 13.78
N TYR A 223 -5.69 -10.84 13.29
CA TYR A 223 -6.21 -9.62 12.66
C TYR A 223 -6.86 -8.71 13.72
N SER A 224 -6.81 -7.39 13.49
CA SER A 224 -7.39 -6.38 14.38
C SER A 224 -8.16 -5.33 13.60
N SER A 225 -9.04 -4.56 14.26
CA SER A 225 -9.69 -3.42 13.60
C SER A 225 -8.72 -2.26 13.40
N GLU A 226 -7.77 -2.08 14.33
CA GLU A 226 -6.69 -1.11 14.20
C GLU A 226 -5.37 -1.69 14.70
N LEU A 227 -4.26 -1.20 14.16
CA LEU A 227 -2.91 -1.45 14.64
C LEU A 227 -2.18 -0.12 14.79
N TYR A 228 -1.82 0.19 16.03
CA TYR A 228 -0.97 1.29 16.41
C TYR A 228 0.48 0.83 16.34
N VAL A 229 1.32 1.60 15.68
CA VAL A 229 2.74 1.32 15.50
C VAL A 229 3.52 2.56 15.93
N SER A 230 4.51 2.42 16.79
CA SER A 230 5.37 3.53 17.22
C SER A 230 6.83 3.19 16.98
N GLY A 231 7.59 4.09 16.38
CA GLY A 231 9.02 3.93 16.10
C GLY A 231 9.38 4.23 14.64
N ASN A 232 10.38 3.52 14.13
CA ASN A 232 10.78 3.57 12.73
C ASN A 232 9.99 2.56 11.91
N VAL A 233 9.18 3.05 10.97
CA VAL A 233 8.38 2.20 10.09
C VAL A 233 8.74 2.45 8.64
N ALA A 234 8.96 1.38 7.89
CA ALA A 234 9.03 1.42 6.44
C ALA A 234 7.95 0.52 5.84
N LEU A 235 7.30 1.00 4.78
CA LEU A 235 6.23 0.32 4.08
C LEU A 235 6.33 0.60 2.58
N THR A 236 6.30 -0.45 1.76
CA THR A 236 6.22 -0.31 0.30
C THR A 236 4.81 -0.62 -0.17
N LEU A 237 4.18 0.33 -0.86
CA LEU A 237 2.85 0.14 -1.46
C LEU A 237 2.96 -0.26 -2.94
N PHE A 238 2.16 -1.25 -3.34
CA PHE A 238 2.08 -1.71 -4.73
C PHE A 238 0.82 -1.22 -5.43
N MET A 239 -0.30 -1.26 -4.72
CA MET A 239 -1.59 -0.81 -5.22
C MET A 239 -2.45 -0.35 -4.06
N SER A 240 -3.40 0.54 -4.34
CA SER A 240 -4.35 1.08 -3.39
C SER A 240 -5.65 1.37 -4.10
N ASP A 241 -6.74 0.92 -3.51
CA ASP A 241 -8.12 1.23 -3.87
C ASP A 241 -8.90 1.35 -2.54
N SER A 242 -10.00 0.60 -2.36
CA SER A 242 -10.68 0.45 -1.07
C SER A 242 -9.79 -0.18 0.00
N TYR A 243 -8.84 -1.03 -0.43
CA TYR A 243 -7.74 -1.54 0.39
C TYR A 243 -6.42 -1.25 -0.30
N SER A 244 -5.39 -1.10 0.52
CA SER A 244 -4.02 -0.87 0.10
C SER A 244 -3.22 -2.14 0.32
N TYR A 245 -2.49 -2.56 -0.71
CA TYR A 245 -1.67 -3.76 -0.68
C TYR A 245 -0.20 -3.35 -0.80
N GLY A 246 0.61 -3.95 0.07
CA GLY A 246 2.02 -3.63 0.16
C GLY A 246 2.89 -4.80 0.58
N SER A 247 4.15 -4.48 0.77
CA SER A 247 5.17 -5.38 1.27
C SER A 247 6.14 -4.66 2.18
N ASN A 248 7.08 -5.44 2.70
CA ASN A 248 8.24 -4.94 3.44
C ASN A 248 7.85 -4.03 4.61
N LEU A 249 6.79 -4.39 5.36
CA LEU A 249 6.51 -3.74 6.62
C LEU A 249 7.67 -4.03 7.58
N PHE A 250 8.56 -3.07 7.69
CA PHE A 250 9.62 -3.05 8.68
C PHE A 250 9.17 -2.15 9.82
N VAL A 251 9.32 -2.63 11.05
CA VAL A 251 9.00 -1.89 12.27
C VAL A 251 10.14 -2.11 13.23
N ASP A 252 10.82 -1.03 13.57
CA ASP A 252 11.77 -0.94 14.68
C ASP A 252 11.12 -0.03 15.74
N GLY A 253 10.49 -0.68 16.72
CA GLY A 253 9.63 -0.03 17.70
C GLY A 253 8.53 -0.97 18.23
N SER A 254 7.41 -0.40 18.69
CA SER A 254 6.29 -1.14 19.26
C SER A 254 5.10 -1.26 18.32
N MET A 255 4.31 -2.31 18.51
CA MET A 255 3.05 -2.55 17.80
C MET A 255 1.97 -2.95 18.82
N GLU A 256 0.84 -2.26 18.78
CA GLU A 256 -0.31 -2.47 19.66
C GLU A 256 -1.59 -2.58 18.83
N ARG A 257 -2.46 -3.53 19.16
CA ARG A 257 -3.68 -3.80 18.41
C ARG A 257 -4.89 -3.27 19.14
N VAL A 258 -5.91 -2.87 18.38
CA VAL A 258 -7.24 -2.54 18.93
C VAL A 258 -8.33 -3.31 18.17
N PRO A 259 -9.25 -4.01 18.86
CA PRO A 259 -9.11 -4.39 20.27
C PRO A 259 -7.83 -5.20 20.46
N GLY A 260 -7.26 -5.16 21.67
CA GLY A 260 -6.18 -6.05 22.03
C GLY A 260 -6.60 -7.51 21.77
N LEU A 261 -5.63 -8.43 21.75
CA LEU A 261 -5.99 -9.83 21.92
C LEU A 261 -6.75 -9.89 23.25
N TYR A 262 -8.08 -10.06 23.19
CA TYR A 262 -8.74 -10.75 24.28
C TYR A 262 -7.93 -12.02 24.48
N ASP A 263 -7.65 -12.40 25.72
CA ASP A 263 -7.27 -13.78 26.01
C ASP A 263 -8.41 -14.65 25.49
N TYR A 264 -8.36 -14.97 24.19
CA TYR A 264 -9.19 -15.98 23.58
C TYR A 264 -8.62 -17.26 24.13
N ASP A 265 -9.09 -17.58 25.34
CA ASP A 265 -8.76 -18.80 26.00
C ASP A 265 -9.44 -19.90 25.19
N GLN A 266 -8.67 -20.45 24.25
CA GLN A 266 -9.10 -21.52 23.38
C GLN A 266 -9.69 -22.66 24.21
N ILE A 267 -9.16 -22.88 25.42
CA ILE A 267 -9.62 -23.88 26.36
C ILE A 267 -11.02 -23.50 26.89
N ALA A 268 -11.22 -22.29 27.40
CA ALA A 268 -12.53 -21.83 27.87
C ALA A 268 -13.60 -21.83 26.77
N SER A 269 -13.23 -21.46 25.53
CA SER A 269 -14.15 -21.51 24.38
C SER A 269 -14.50 -22.94 23.96
N LEU A 270 -13.59 -23.90 24.14
CA LEU A 270 -13.84 -25.33 23.91
C LEU A 270 -14.82 -25.91 24.96
N PHE A 271 -14.78 -25.37 26.18
CA PHE A 271 -15.64 -25.78 27.29
C PHE A 271 -16.97 -25.02 27.39
N GLN A 272 -17.09 -23.86 26.73
CA GLN A 272 -18.32 -23.06 26.70
C GLN A 272 -19.57 -23.86 26.27
N PRO A 273 -19.51 -24.70 25.20
CA PRO A 273 -20.63 -25.56 24.83
C PRO A 273 -21.00 -26.59 25.90
N PHE A 274 -20.04 -27.02 26.73
CA PHE A 274 -20.24 -28.00 27.81
C PHE A 274 -20.94 -27.38 29.03
N LEU A 275 -20.59 -26.13 29.38
CA LEU A 275 -21.23 -25.40 30.48
C LEU A 275 -22.70 -25.04 30.19
N LEU A 276 -23.05 -24.92 28.91
CA LEU A 276 -24.40 -24.66 28.43
C LEU A 276 -25.19 -25.94 28.11
N PHE A 277 -24.55 -27.11 28.17
CA PHE A 277 -25.20 -28.38 27.90
C PHE A 277 -25.94 -28.86 29.15
N ASP A 278 -27.27 -28.87 29.11
CA ASP A 278 -28.06 -29.45 30.20
C ASP A 278 -28.04 -30.98 30.09
N PHE A 279 -27.13 -31.60 30.84
CA PHE A 279 -26.95 -33.05 30.88
C PHE A 279 -28.18 -33.80 31.41
N ASN A 280 -29.12 -33.10 32.05
CA ASN A 280 -30.34 -33.71 32.58
C ASN A 280 -31.43 -33.87 31.51
N SER A 281 -31.31 -33.24 30.35
CA SER A 281 -32.33 -33.28 29.30
C SER A 281 -32.18 -34.46 28.33
N TYR A 282 -31.10 -35.25 28.43
CA TYR A 282 -30.79 -36.33 27.48
C TYR A 282 -30.69 -37.70 28.15
N SER A 283 -31.05 -38.74 27.38
CA SER A 283 -30.95 -40.13 27.83
C SER A 283 -29.50 -40.49 28.19
N PRO A 284 -29.24 -41.16 29.34
CA PRO A 284 -27.90 -41.60 29.74
C PRO A 284 -27.17 -42.45 28.70
N LEU A 285 -27.92 -43.10 27.79
CA LEU A 285 -27.36 -43.91 26.71
C LEU A 285 -26.73 -43.09 25.56
N LEU A 286 -27.07 -41.81 25.42
CA LEU A 286 -26.51 -40.92 24.39
C LEU A 286 -25.22 -40.21 24.83
N PHE A 287 -24.98 -40.16 26.15
CA PHE A 287 -23.82 -39.51 26.77
C PHE A 287 -22.45 -39.97 26.22
N PRO A 288 -22.16 -41.28 26.06
CA PRO A 288 -20.86 -41.71 25.53
C PRO A 288 -20.66 -41.30 24.06
N PHE A 289 -21.73 -41.23 23.25
CA PHE A 289 -21.63 -40.84 21.84
C PHE A 289 -21.29 -39.36 21.64
N LEU A 290 -21.67 -38.49 22.59
CA LEU A 290 -21.33 -37.06 22.58
C LEU A 290 -19.93 -36.77 23.12
N ILE A 291 -19.46 -37.57 24.09
CA ILE A 291 -18.20 -37.32 24.80
C ILE A 291 -16.97 -37.89 24.07
N ILE A 292 -17.11 -39.00 23.36
CA ILE A 292 -16.00 -39.64 22.65
C ILE A 292 -15.36 -38.73 21.58
N PRO A 293 -16.13 -38.07 20.68
CA PRO A 293 -15.56 -37.15 19.68
C PRO A 293 -14.81 -35.96 20.33
N PHE A 294 -15.27 -35.54 21.50
CA PHE A 294 -14.69 -34.44 22.25
C PHE A 294 -13.34 -34.80 22.88
N PHE A 295 -13.23 -35.97 23.52
CA PHE A 295 -11.94 -36.47 24.02
C PHE A 295 -10.93 -36.69 22.88
N ILE A 296 -11.39 -37.19 21.74
CA ILE A 296 -10.55 -37.33 20.54
C ILE A 296 -10.05 -35.95 20.09
N SER A 297 -10.92 -34.94 20.06
CA SER A 297 -10.56 -33.57 19.69
C SER A 297 -9.54 -32.95 20.66
N ILE A 298 -9.71 -33.13 21.97
CA ILE A 298 -8.75 -32.67 23.00
C ILE A 298 -7.39 -33.34 22.83
N ILE A 299 -7.34 -34.66 22.60
CA ILE A 299 -6.08 -35.39 22.41
C ILE A 299 -5.35 -34.89 21.15
N ILE A 300 -6.08 -34.65 20.05
CA ILE A 300 -5.51 -34.12 18.81
C ILE A 300 -4.97 -32.69 19.01
N LEU A 301 -5.71 -31.83 19.72
CA LEU A 301 -5.32 -30.44 19.98
C LEU A 301 -4.13 -30.34 20.94
N THR A 302 -4.17 -31.04 22.07
CA THR A 302 -3.05 -31.07 23.05
C THR A 302 -1.80 -31.73 22.45
N GLY A 303 -1.95 -32.77 21.64
CA GLY A 303 -0.85 -33.38 20.89
C GLY A 303 -0.22 -32.43 19.85
N LYS A 304 -0.99 -31.49 19.28
CA LYS A 304 -0.46 -30.43 18.39
C LYS A 304 0.25 -29.31 19.16
N ILE A 305 -0.27 -28.92 20.33
CA ILE A 305 0.33 -27.86 21.17
C ILE A 305 1.70 -28.30 21.69
N ILE A 306 1.84 -29.55 22.18
CA ILE A 306 3.12 -30.11 22.64
C ILE A 306 4.16 -30.17 21.50
N LYS A 307 3.71 -30.35 20.25
CA LYS A 307 4.60 -30.31 19.07
C LYS A 307 5.01 -28.89 18.66
N HIS A 308 4.20 -27.88 18.96
CA HIS A 308 4.47 -26.50 18.60
C HIS A 308 5.48 -25.85 19.57
N ASP A 309 5.41 -26.16 20.86
CA ASP A 309 6.35 -25.62 21.88
C ASP A 309 7.78 -26.18 21.74
N ASN A 310 7.93 -27.44 21.31
CA ASN A 310 9.26 -28.04 21.12
C ASN A 310 10.06 -27.44 19.95
N ASN A 311 9.43 -26.65 19.06
CA ASN A 311 10.13 -25.99 17.95
C ASN A 311 10.67 -24.59 18.30
N TYR A 312 10.35 -24.04 19.49
CA TYR A 312 10.83 -22.72 19.92
C TYR A 312 12.00 -22.77 20.92
N VAL A 313 12.41 -23.96 21.38
CA VAL A 313 13.49 -24.11 22.39
C VAL A 313 14.91 -24.11 21.80
N ASN A 314 15.07 -24.20 20.47
CA ASN A 314 16.40 -24.14 19.84
C ASN A 314 16.66 -22.79 19.16
N LYS A 315 16.91 -21.74 19.95
CA LYS A 315 17.63 -20.55 19.49
C LYS A 315 18.87 -20.40 20.40
N PRO A 316 20.11 -20.43 19.86
CA PRO A 316 21.30 -20.36 20.68
C PRO A 316 21.44 -18.98 21.31
N GLU A 317 21.71 -18.95 22.61
CA GLU A 317 22.03 -17.74 23.38
C GLU A 317 23.27 -17.06 22.77
N SER A 318 23.13 -15.80 22.38
CA SER A 318 24.25 -14.95 22.00
C SER A 318 25.02 -14.54 23.25
N HIS A 319 26.24 -15.06 23.37
CA HIS A 319 27.20 -14.66 24.41
C HIS A 319 27.43 -13.14 24.42
N ILE A 320 27.15 -12.54 25.57
CA ILE A 320 27.63 -11.23 25.98
C ILE A 320 29.15 -11.35 26.20
N SER A 321 29.95 -10.72 25.35
CA SER A 321 31.37 -10.49 25.62
C SER A 321 31.51 -9.15 26.34
N THR A 322 31.77 -9.23 27.64
CA THR A 322 32.21 -8.13 28.48
C THR A 322 33.51 -7.53 27.96
N ARG A 323 33.54 -6.20 27.99
CA ARG A 323 34.68 -5.33 27.80
C ARG A 323 35.55 -5.43 29.06
N GLU A 324 36.79 -5.86 28.95
CA GLU A 324 37.82 -5.58 29.95
C GLU A 324 38.87 -4.64 29.36
N SER A 325 39.19 -3.65 30.19
CA SER A 325 40.25 -2.65 30.10
C SER A 325 41.65 -3.27 30.12
N TYR A 326 42.48 -2.89 29.15
CA TYR A 326 43.85 -2.33 29.29
C TYR A 326 44.20 -1.57 28.01
#